data_AF-A0AAE0L0U1-F1
#
_entry.id   AF-A0AAE0L0U1-F1
#
_cell.length_a   1.000
_cell.length_b   1.000
_cell.length_c   1.000
_cell.angle_alpha   90.00
_cell.angle_beta   90.00
_cell.angle_gamma   90.00
#
_symmetry.space_group_name_H-M   'P 1'
#
loop_
_entity.id
_entity.type
_entity.pdbx_description
1 polymer ?
#
loop_
_entity_poly.entity_id
_entity_poly.type
_entity_poly.pdbx_seq_one_letter_code
_entity_poly.pdbx_strand_id
1 'polypeptide(L)'
;MLRCYVAENQQDWDLWVLSVEYAINDSTSAATGFSPFELVYVHAPATQLDFFMDAGLEGGSKKREGGRAAADKRGTAHQLAKQFAQQLQAARVGLQMAQQRMI
;
A
#
# COMPACT_ATOMS: atom_id res chain seq x y z
N MET A 1 -4.41 6.36 16.25
CA MET A 1 -4.14 6.57 14.82
C MET A 1 -4.56 7.95 14.34
N LEU A 2 -5.80 8.41 14.55
CA LEU A 2 -6.25 9.74 14.09
C LEU A 2 -5.36 10.91 14.53
N ARG A 3 -4.87 10.90 15.78
CA ARG A 3 -3.97 11.94 16.31
C ARG A 3 -2.74 12.23 15.44
N CYS A 4 -2.28 11.26 14.66
CA CYS A 4 -1.09 11.41 13.81
C CYS A 4 -1.38 12.24 12.55
N TYR A 5 -2.63 12.29 12.11
CA TYR A 5 -3.06 13.04 10.92
C TYR A 5 -3.53 14.46 11.28
N VAL A 6 -4.19 14.61 12.43
CA VAL A 6 -4.76 15.89 12.89
C VAL A 6 -3.84 16.69 13.81
N ALA A 7 -2.57 16.28 13.92
CA ALA A 7 -1.61 16.95 14.81
C ALA A 7 -1.28 18.37 14.32
N GLU A 8 -1.15 18.54 13.01
CA GLU A 8 -0.77 19.81 12.38
C GLU A 8 -1.97 20.76 12.24
N ASN A 9 -3.13 20.21 11.90
CA ASN A 9 -4.39 20.92 11.83
C ASN A 9 -5.48 20.04 12.46
N GLN A 10 -6.26 20.60 13.38
CA GLN A 10 -7.36 19.86 14.01
C GLN A 10 -8.71 20.12 13.31
N GLN A 11 -8.77 21.09 12.40
CA GLN A 11 -10.03 21.47 11.73
C GLN A 11 -10.38 20.58 10.54
N ASP A 12 -9.41 19.86 9.98
CA ASP A 12 -9.54 18.96 8.83
C ASP A 12 -9.67 17.49 9.23
N TRP A 13 -10.02 17.22 10.50
CA TRP A 13 -10.13 15.87 11.03
C TRP A 13 -11.08 14.98 10.22
N ASP A 14 -12.15 15.58 9.69
CA ASP A 14 -13.18 14.95 8.87
C ASP A 14 -12.63 14.42 7.54
N LEU A 15 -11.65 15.12 6.95
CA LEU A 15 -10.95 14.67 5.74
C LEU A 15 -10.12 13.40 6.00
N TRP A 16 -9.64 13.21 7.23
CA TRP A 16 -8.79 12.09 7.60
C TRP A 16 -9.53 10.86 8.12
N VAL A 17 -10.82 10.99 8.48
CA VAL A 17 -11.62 9.89 9.06
C VAL A 17 -11.63 8.66 8.15
N LEU A 18 -11.92 8.84 6.86
CA LEU A 18 -12.02 7.73 5.90
C LEU A 18 -10.68 7.01 5.74
N SER A 19 -9.57 7.76 5.68
CA SER A 19 -8.22 7.21 5.59
C SER A 19 -7.85 6.40 6.84
N VAL A 20 -8.26 6.86 8.01
CA VAL A 20 -8.00 6.18 9.29
C VAL A 20 -8.87 4.92 9.43
N GLU A 21 -10.14 4.98 9.05
CA GLU A 21 -11.03 3.83 9.02
C GLU A 21 -10.48 2.73 8.13
N TYR A 22 -10.06 3.09 6.91
CA TYR A 22 -9.41 2.17 5.99
C TYR A 22 -8.17 1.53 6.61
N ALA A 23 -7.27 2.34 7.17
CA ALA A 23 -6.04 1.85 7.76
C ALA A 23 -6.29 0.87 8.93
N ILE A 24 -7.32 1.12 9.75
CA ILE A 24 -7.70 0.21 10.83
C ILE A 24 -8.28 -1.10 10.27
N ASN A 25 -9.13 -1.03 9.26
CA ASN A 25 -9.77 -2.20 8.67
C ASN A 25 -8.83 -3.07 7.82
N ASP A 26 -7.75 -2.48 7.27
CA ASP A 26 -6.68 -3.20 6.57
C ASP A 26 -5.60 -3.74 7.52
N SER A 27 -5.54 -3.26 8.77
CA SER A 27 -4.52 -3.69 9.74
C SER A 27 -4.82 -5.06 10.32
N THR A 28 -3.86 -5.97 10.24
CA THR A 28 -3.93 -7.29 10.88
C THR A 28 -4.00 -7.16 12.40
N SER A 29 -5.00 -7.80 13.02
CA SER A 29 -5.11 -7.86 14.48
C SER A 29 -4.20 -8.95 15.04
N ALA A 30 -3.45 -8.65 16.10
CA ALA A 30 -2.58 -9.63 16.76
C ALA A 30 -3.35 -10.79 17.41
N ALA A 31 -4.61 -10.58 17.80
CA ALA A 31 -5.42 -11.59 18.47
C ALA A 31 -5.95 -12.66 17.50
N THR A 32 -6.28 -12.26 16.27
CA THR A 32 -6.91 -13.14 15.27
C THR A 32 -5.95 -13.52 14.15
N GLY A 33 -4.90 -12.74 13.90
CA GLY A 33 -4.00 -12.91 12.76
C GLY A 33 -4.58 -12.46 11.41
N PHE A 34 -5.77 -11.85 11.40
CA PHE A 34 -6.47 -11.36 10.21
C PHE A 34 -6.84 -9.88 10.35
N SER A 35 -6.99 -9.17 9.23
CA SER A 35 -7.55 -7.82 9.22
C SER A 35 -9.09 -7.86 9.30
N PRO A 36 -9.75 -6.80 9.80
CA PRO A 36 -11.20 -6.69 9.75
C PRO A 36 -11.79 -6.87 8.34
N PHE A 37 -11.15 -6.33 7.29
CA PHE A 37 -11.59 -6.55 5.91
C PHE A 37 -11.55 -8.01 5.50
N GLU A 38 -10.50 -8.74 5.86
CA GLU A 38 -10.40 -10.17 5.59
C GLU A 38 -11.48 -10.97 6.33
N LEU A 39 -11.81 -10.59 7.57
CA LEU A 39 -12.84 -11.28 8.34
C LEU A 39 -14.26 -11.03 7.82
N VAL A 40 -14.54 -9.82 7.32
CA VAL A 40 -15.88 -9.44 6.84
C VAL A 40 -16.09 -9.86 5.38
N TYR A 41 -15.10 -9.63 4.53
CA TYR A 41 -15.23 -9.79 3.07
C TYR A 41 -14.44 -10.97 2.52
N VAL A 42 -13.69 -11.72 3.34
CA VAL A 42 -12.82 -12.85 2.94
C VAL A 42 -11.60 -12.41 2.11
N HIS A 43 -11.49 -11.13 1.78
CA HIS A 43 -10.37 -10.54 1.05
C HIS A 43 -10.23 -9.06 1.40
N ALA A 44 -9.02 -8.51 1.22
CA ALA A 44 -8.79 -7.08 1.32
C ALA A 44 -9.25 -6.37 0.03
N PRO A 45 -9.90 -5.19 0.13
CA PRO A 45 -10.29 -4.41 -1.04
C PRO A 45 -9.07 -3.91 -1.81
N ALA A 46 -9.13 -3.97 -3.15
CA ALA A 46 -8.07 -3.47 -4.01
C ALA A 46 -8.04 -1.93 -4.00
N THR A 47 -6.85 -1.36 -3.83
CA THR A 47 -6.61 0.09 -3.81
C THR A 47 -6.10 0.59 -5.15
N GLN A 48 -6.15 1.91 -5.36
CA GLN A 48 -5.50 2.56 -6.51
C GLN A 48 -4.00 2.24 -6.62
N LEU A 49 -3.32 2.00 -5.51
CA LEU A 49 -1.93 1.58 -5.52
C LEU A 49 -1.78 0.15 -6.07
N ASP A 50 -2.70 -0.75 -5.76
CA ASP A 50 -2.69 -2.12 -6.28
C ASP A 50 -2.84 -2.14 -7.80
N PHE A 51 -3.77 -1.34 -8.34
CA PHE A 51 -3.93 -1.19 -9.80
C PHE A 51 -2.72 -0.51 -10.46
N PHE A 52 -2.10 0.47 -9.80
CA PHE A 52 -0.89 1.11 -10.31
C PHE A 52 0.29 0.12 -10.35
N MET A 53 0.45 -0.69 -9.30
CA MET A 53 1.46 -1.73 -9.25
C MET A 53 1.21 -2.78 -10.34
N ASP A 54 -0.03 -3.24 -10.50
CA ASP A 54 -0.40 -4.21 -11.52
C ASP A 54 -0.11 -3.67 -12.94
N ALA A 55 -0.50 -2.43 -13.23
CA ALA A 55 -0.19 -1.78 -14.50
C ALA A 55 1.32 -1.61 -14.74
N GLY A 56 2.09 -1.30 -13.69
CA GLY A 56 3.55 -1.20 -13.75
C GLY A 56 4.26 -2.55 -13.94
N LEU A 57 3.66 -3.64 -13.46
CA LEU A 57 4.15 -5.01 -13.60
C LEU A 57 3.77 -5.60 -14.97
N GLU A 58 2.52 -5.44 -15.42
CA GLU A 58 2.01 -5.91 -16.72
C GLU A 58 2.66 -5.19 -17.92
N GLY A 59 3.02 -3.91 -17.75
CA GLY A 59 3.68 -3.10 -18.77
C GLY A 59 5.02 -3.67 -19.28
N GLY A 60 5.61 -4.65 -18.57
CA GLY A 60 6.82 -5.36 -18.99
C GLY A 60 6.60 -6.54 -19.94
N SER A 61 5.38 -7.05 -20.09
CA SER A 61 5.12 -8.33 -20.79
C SER A 61 4.69 -8.19 -22.25
N LYS A 62 4.21 -7.01 -22.69
CA LYS A 62 3.88 -6.79 -24.11
C LYS A 62 5.11 -6.34 -24.89
N LYS A 63 5.76 -7.31 -25.56
CA LYS A 63 6.74 -7.10 -26.64
C LYS A 63 6.12 -6.17 -27.71
N ARG A 64 6.32 -4.86 -27.58
CA ARG A 64 5.99 -3.89 -28.62
C ARG A 64 7.05 -4.01 -29.71
N GLU A 65 6.73 -4.76 -30.76
CA GLU A 65 7.46 -4.68 -32.02
C GLU A 65 7.33 -3.25 -32.59
N GLY A 66 8.47 -2.66 -32.93
CA GLY A 66 8.55 -1.40 -33.67
C GLY A 66 8.82 -0.16 -32.82
N GLY A 67 9.94 0.52 -33.11
CA GLY A 67 10.19 1.90 -32.70
C GLY A 67 11.44 2.11 -31.83
N ARG A 68 12.59 2.26 -32.50
CA ARG A 68 13.86 2.73 -31.92
C ARG A 68 13.69 4.19 -31.45
N ALA A 69 13.39 4.43 -30.17
CA ALA A 69 13.56 5.74 -29.50
C ALA A 69 13.21 5.76 -27.98
N ALA A 70 12.68 4.69 -27.38
CA ALA A 70 12.14 4.75 -26.01
C ALA A 70 12.85 3.83 -25.00
N ALA A 71 14.16 3.61 -25.15
CA ALA A 71 14.92 2.69 -24.30
C ALA A 71 15.26 3.24 -22.90
N ASP A 72 15.27 4.56 -22.72
CA ASP A 72 15.81 5.17 -21.49
C ASP A 72 14.79 5.39 -20.36
N LYS A 73 13.48 5.37 -20.66
CA LYS A 73 12.42 5.59 -19.66
C LYS A 73 11.77 4.31 -19.13
N ARG A 74 12.14 3.14 -19.68
CA ARG A 74 11.53 1.84 -19.36
C ARG A 74 12.06 1.23 -18.06
N GLY A 75 13.23 1.67 -17.58
CA GLY A 75 13.79 1.20 -16.32
C GLY A 75 13.10 1.81 -15.10
N THR A 76 12.71 3.07 -15.17
CA THR A 76 12.42 3.88 -13.98
C THR A 76 11.11 3.50 -13.29
N ALA A 77 10.00 3.41 -14.02
CA ALA A 77 8.69 3.17 -13.41
C ALA A 77 8.54 1.75 -12.84
N HIS A 78 9.02 0.73 -13.56
CA HIS A 78 8.96 -0.66 -13.11
C HIS A 78 9.91 -0.91 -11.94
N GLN A 79 11.13 -0.36 -11.97
CA GLN A 79 12.05 -0.45 -10.82
C GLN A 79 11.50 0.28 -9.60
N LEU A 80 10.88 1.45 -9.80
CA LEU A 80 10.28 2.22 -8.72
C LEU A 80 9.09 1.47 -8.11
N ALA A 81 8.18 0.92 -8.92
CA ALA A 81 7.08 0.07 -8.43
C ALA A 81 7.60 -1.14 -7.63
N LYS A 82 8.65 -1.80 -8.12
CA LYS A 82 9.27 -2.93 -7.42
C LYS A 82 9.92 -2.51 -6.10
N GLN A 83 10.62 -1.38 -6.07
CA GLN A 83 11.22 -0.84 -4.85
C GLN A 83 10.16 -0.42 -3.83
N PHE A 84 9.08 0.22 -4.28
CA PHE A 84 7.96 0.61 -3.42
C PHE A 84 7.28 -0.61 -2.81
N ALA A 85 7.00 -1.66 -3.59
CA ALA A 85 6.44 -2.90 -3.07
C ALA A 85 7.33 -3.52 -1.98
N GLN A 86 8.65 -3.55 -2.20
CA GLN A 86 9.62 -4.03 -1.21
C GLN A 86 9.62 -3.17 0.07
N GLN A 87 9.58 -1.84 -0.08
CA GLN A 87 9.53 -0.92 1.06
C GLN A 87 8.22 -1.05 1.85
N LEU A 88 7.08 -1.23 1.18
CA LEU A 88 5.79 -1.43 1.82
C LEU A 88 5.77 -2.74 2.61
N GLN A 89 6.31 -3.82 2.05
CA GLN A 89 6.47 -5.10 2.74
C GLN A 89 7.35 -4.95 4.00
N ALA A 90 8.48 -4.26 3.88
CA ALA A 90 9.39 -4.02 5.00
C ALA A 90 8.73 -3.17 6.10
N ALA A 91 7.99 -2.13 5.72
CA ALA A 91 7.22 -1.31 6.65
C ALA A 91 6.16 -2.13 7.40
N ARG A 92 5.44 -3.02 6.70
CA ARG A 92 4.47 -3.95 7.32
C ARG A 92 5.15 -4.85 8.35
N VAL A 93 6.27 -5.48 8.01
CA VAL A 93 7.03 -6.33 8.94
C VAL A 93 7.53 -5.54 10.14
N GLY A 94 8.08 -4.34 9.93
CA GLY A 94 8.56 -3.49 11.02
C GLY A 94 7.44 -3.07 11.97
N LEU A 95 6.27 -2.74 11.43
CA LEU A 95 5.08 -2.39 12.21
C LEU A 95 4.59 -3.60 13.03
N GLN A 96 4.59 -4.79 12.45
CA GLN A 96 4.23 -6.03 13.15
C GLN A 96 5.19 -6.34 14.31
N MET A 97 6.51 -6.20 14.09
CA MET A 97 7.50 -6.37 15.15
C MET A 97 7.37 -5.32 16.26
N ALA A 98 7.06 -4.07 15.89
CA ALA A 98 6.84 -3.00 16.87
C ALA A 98 5.59 -3.27 17.73
N GLN A 99 4.53 -3.79 17.13
CA GLN A 99 3.32 -4.20 17.85
C GLN A 99 3.57 -5.37 18.81
N GLN A 100 4.41 -6.34 18.45
CA GLN A 100 4.77 -7.46 19.32
C GLN A 100 5.63 -7.06 20.53
N ARG A 101 6.40 -5.97 20.44
CA ARG A 101 7.25 -5.48 21.54
C ARG A 101 6.51 -4.66 22.61
N MET A 102 5.28 -4.23 22.34
CA MET A 102 4.48 -3.44 23.29
C MET A 102 3.57 -4.30 24.19
N ILE A 103 3.75 -5.62 24.18
CA ILE A 103 3.10 -6.61 25.06
C ILE A 103 4.18 -7.19 25.97
#